data_AF-A0AAN6VZZ9-F1
#
_entry.id   AF-A0AAN6VZZ9-F1
#
_cell.length_a   1.000
_cell.length_b   1.000
_cell.length_c   1.000
_cell.angle_alpha   90.00
_cell.angle_beta   90.00
_cell.angle_gamma   90.00
#
_symmetry.space_group_name_H-M   'P 1'
#
loop_
_entity.id
_entity.type
_entity.pdbx_description
1 polymer ?
#
loop_
_entity_poly.entity_id
_entity_poly.type
_entity_poly.pdbx_seq_one_letter_code
_entity_poly.pdbx_strand_id
1 'polypeptide(L)'
;MVSLAVALGLRAAPLAATVPNYSPFFLGFHFFFAYGILSSRTLKQWYSIDHNESPRYDLAKYGDAAVASGKITKKQLDMLKRNESAHANAVENYAFFVGAVSFATITGVERTLINRAGLTYTIARVAYGAVYILIDHPQWSQIRGITWWIGNLSCFYLLYKAGRKLNYSAN
;
A
#
# COMPACT_ATOMS: atom_id res chain seq x y z
N MET A 1 -15.13 16.43 -16.81
CA MET A 1 -14.52 15.85 -15.59
C MET A 1 -13.97 16.99 -14.74
N VAL A 2 -14.08 16.92 -13.40
CA VAL A 2 -13.48 17.95 -12.52
C VAL A 2 -11.96 17.80 -12.48
N SER A 3 -11.24 18.90 -12.20
CA SER A 3 -9.79 18.84 -12.04
C SER A 3 -9.41 18.00 -10.82
N LEU A 4 -8.19 17.44 -10.80
CA LEU A 4 -7.67 16.70 -9.65
C LEU A 4 -7.68 17.56 -8.38
N ALA A 5 -7.34 18.85 -8.49
CA ALA A 5 -7.38 19.78 -7.38
C ALA A 5 -8.80 19.90 -6.77
N VAL A 6 -9.84 19.94 -7.60
CA VAL A 6 -11.24 19.92 -7.13
C VAL A 6 -11.60 18.55 -6.54
N ALA A 7 -11.21 17.46 -7.19
CA ALA A 7 -11.48 16.09 -6.72
C ALA A 7 -10.85 15.78 -5.36
N LEU A 8 -9.75 16.46 -5.01
CA LEU A 8 -9.05 16.36 -3.74
C LEU A 8 -9.50 17.41 -2.70
N GLY A 9 -10.43 18.30 -3.06
CA GLY A 9 -10.88 19.40 -2.19
C GLY A 9 -9.85 20.51 -1.98
N LEU A 10 -8.85 20.63 -2.86
CA LEU A 10 -7.85 21.71 -2.86
C LEU A 10 -8.36 22.98 -3.56
N ARG A 11 -9.46 22.88 -4.32
CA ARG A 11 -10.18 23.98 -4.96
C ARG A 11 -11.68 23.75 -4.84
N ALA A 12 -12.45 24.84 -4.77
CA ALA A 12 -13.91 24.78 -4.76
C ALA A 12 -14.44 24.12 -6.03
N ALA A 13 -15.43 23.24 -5.89
CA ALA A 13 -16.13 22.66 -7.01
C ALA A 13 -17.07 23.71 -7.65
N PRO A 14 -17.16 23.78 -8.98
CA PRO A 14 -18.25 24.51 -9.64
C PRO A 14 -19.61 24.02 -9.15
N LEU A 15 -20.61 24.90 -9.05
CA LEU A 15 -21.94 24.62 -8.46
C LEU A 15 -22.64 23.37 -9.03
N ALA A 16 -22.43 23.04 -10.31
CA ALA A 16 -23.04 21.88 -10.98
C ALA A 16 -22.10 20.65 -11.08
N ALA A 17 -20.90 20.71 -10.50
CA ALA A 17 -19.88 19.69 -10.72
C ALA A 17 -20.03 18.52 -9.74
N THR A 18 -20.22 17.32 -10.28
CA THR A 18 -20.17 16.10 -9.48
C THR A 18 -18.71 15.69 -9.24
N VAL A 19 -18.29 15.64 -7.98
CA VAL A 19 -16.98 15.08 -7.61
C VAL A 19 -17.02 13.56 -7.76
N PRO A 20 -16.10 12.93 -8.52
CA PRO A 20 -16.05 11.48 -8.64
C PRO A 20 -15.53 10.83 -7.35
N ASN A 21 -15.90 9.56 -7.12
CA ASN A 21 -15.32 8.74 -6.06
C ASN A 21 -14.21 7.85 -6.68
N TYR A 22 -12.96 8.09 -6.29
CA TYR A 22 -11.79 7.36 -6.80
C TYR A 22 -11.45 6.10 -6.01
N SER A 23 -12.29 5.69 -5.05
CA SER A 23 -12.08 4.45 -4.29
C SER A 23 -11.82 3.22 -5.18
N PRO A 24 -12.61 2.95 -6.23
CA PRO A 24 -12.35 1.78 -7.09
C PRO A 24 -10.96 1.81 -7.74
N PHE A 25 -10.50 2.99 -8.15
CA PHE A 25 -9.16 3.16 -8.72
C PHE A 25 -8.07 2.86 -7.68
N PHE A 26 -8.20 3.39 -6.47
CA PHE A 26 -7.25 3.09 -5.40
C PHE A 26 -7.25 1.61 -5.03
N LEU A 27 -8.41 0.97 -4.97
CA LEU A 27 -8.53 -0.47 -4.68
C LEU A 27 -7.83 -1.32 -5.75
N GLY A 28 -8.04 -1.00 -7.03
CA GLY A 28 -7.39 -1.67 -8.15
C GLY A 28 -5.87 -1.44 -8.14
N PHE A 29 -5.44 -0.20 -7.94
CA PHE A 29 -4.02 0.14 -7.82
C PHE A 29 -3.34 -0.64 -6.70
N HIS A 30 -3.91 -0.66 -5.49
CA HIS A 30 -3.28 -1.31 -4.33
C HIS A 30 -3.27 -2.83 -4.45
N PHE A 31 -4.27 -3.43 -5.12
CA PHE A 31 -4.22 -4.84 -5.48
C PHE A 31 -3.03 -5.12 -6.41
N PHE A 32 -2.94 -4.40 -7.53
CA PHE A 32 -1.86 -4.56 -8.49
C PHE A 32 -0.48 -4.26 -7.87
N PHE A 33 -0.42 -3.25 -7.01
CA PHE A 33 0.81 -2.88 -6.31
C PHE A 33 1.27 -3.97 -5.35
N ALA A 34 0.36 -4.57 -4.56
CA ALA A 34 0.72 -5.63 -3.61
C ALA A 34 1.06 -6.96 -4.30
N TYR A 35 0.23 -7.40 -5.25
CA TYR A 35 0.33 -8.73 -5.86
C TYR A 35 1.14 -8.77 -7.16
N GLY A 36 1.33 -7.62 -7.81
CA GLY A 36 2.15 -7.47 -9.02
C GLY A 36 3.51 -6.85 -8.70
N ILE A 37 3.52 -5.55 -8.35
CA ILE A 37 4.76 -4.77 -8.20
C ILE A 37 5.62 -5.25 -7.03
N LEU A 38 5.02 -5.36 -5.84
CA LEU A 38 5.71 -5.83 -4.62
C LEU A 38 5.74 -7.36 -4.52
N SER A 39 5.40 -8.09 -5.59
CA SER A 39 5.42 -9.55 -5.53
C SER A 39 6.81 -10.05 -5.10
N SER A 40 6.83 -10.90 -4.07
CA SER A 40 8.07 -11.56 -3.66
C SER A 40 8.68 -12.40 -4.78
N ARG A 41 7.82 -12.90 -5.69
CA ARG A 41 8.17 -13.89 -6.69
C ARG A 41 8.98 -13.32 -7.85
N THR A 42 8.63 -12.14 -8.34
CA THR A 42 9.25 -11.56 -9.55
C THR A 42 10.77 -11.41 -9.40
N LEU A 43 11.24 -10.93 -8.25
CA LEU A 43 12.68 -10.80 -8.01
C LEU A 43 13.35 -12.16 -7.81
N LYS A 44 12.68 -13.14 -7.19
CA LYS A 44 13.21 -14.51 -7.08
C LYS A 44 13.38 -15.16 -8.45
N GLN A 45 12.42 -14.95 -9.36
CA GLN A 45 12.51 -15.41 -10.74
C GLN A 45 13.67 -14.75 -11.48
N TRP A 46 13.83 -13.42 -11.31
CA TRP A 46 14.95 -12.67 -11.88
C TRP A 46 16.32 -13.24 -11.47
N TYR A 47 16.50 -13.58 -10.20
CA TYR A 47 17.73 -14.21 -9.70
C TYR A 47 17.76 -15.74 -9.88
N SER A 48 16.74 -16.34 -10.49
CA SER A 48 16.60 -17.80 -10.65
C SER A 48 16.65 -18.58 -9.32
N ILE A 49 16.05 -18.04 -8.27
CA ILE A 49 15.93 -18.66 -6.93
C ILE A 49 14.48 -19.11 -6.65
N ASP A 50 13.53 -18.84 -7.57
CA ASP A 50 12.13 -19.28 -7.48
C ASP A 50 12.03 -20.79 -7.66
N HIS A 51 11.62 -21.52 -6.62
CA HIS A 51 11.26 -22.94 -6.72
C HIS A 51 9.74 -23.05 -6.58
N ASN A 52 9.08 -23.48 -7.66
CA ASN A 52 7.62 -23.50 -7.75
C ASN A 52 6.95 -24.50 -6.77
N GLU A 53 7.73 -25.33 -6.08
CA GLU A 53 7.27 -26.27 -5.05
C GLU A 53 6.77 -25.55 -3.79
N SER A 54 7.52 -24.56 -3.31
CA SER A 54 7.15 -23.81 -2.10
C SER A 54 7.76 -22.41 -2.10
N PRO A 55 7.26 -21.50 -2.95
CA PRO A 55 7.91 -20.21 -3.20
C PRO A 55 8.11 -19.37 -1.94
N ARG A 56 7.26 -19.52 -0.92
CA ARG A 56 7.38 -18.79 0.36
C ARG A 56 8.63 -19.15 1.17
N TYR A 57 9.20 -20.32 0.95
CA TYR A 57 10.37 -20.81 1.68
C TYR A 57 11.66 -20.72 0.88
N ASP A 58 11.63 -20.22 -0.36
CA ASP A 58 12.79 -20.19 -1.24
C ASP A 58 14.01 -19.50 -0.64
N LEU A 59 13.82 -18.29 -0.09
CA LEU A 59 14.93 -17.54 0.50
C LEU A 59 15.44 -18.17 1.79
N ALA A 60 14.55 -18.80 2.56
CA ALA A 60 14.91 -19.48 3.80
C ALA A 60 15.69 -20.78 3.54
N LYS A 61 15.31 -21.53 2.50
CA LYS A 61 15.88 -22.85 2.19
C LYS A 61 17.11 -22.77 1.28
N TYR A 62 17.09 -21.87 0.28
CA TYR A 62 18.10 -21.83 -0.78
C TYR A 62 18.92 -20.53 -0.81
N GLY A 63 18.54 -19.52 -0.02
CA GLY A 63 19.18 -18.20 -0.06
C GLY A 63 20.66 -18.23 0.30
N ASP A 64 21.03 -18.88 1.41
CA ASP A 64 22.43 -18.92 1.85
C ASP A 64 23.30 -19.79 0.91
N ALA A 65 22.73 -20.86 0.35
CA ALA A 65 23.39 -21.67 -0.68
C ALA A 65 23.65 -20.86 -1.96
N ALA A 66 22.69 -20.02 -2.37
CA ALA A 66 22.85 -19.13 -3.53
C ALA A 66 23.91 -18.04 -3.29
N VAL A 67 24.12 -17.61 -2.04
CA VAL A 67 25.24 -16.72 -1.69
C VAL A 67 26.56 -17.47 -1.73
N ALA A 68 26.63 -18.66 -1.12
CA ALA A 68 27.83 -19.49 -1.09
C ALA A 68 28.30 -19.90 -2.49
N SER A 69 27.37 -20.15 -3.42
CA SER A 69 27.68 -20.47 -4.81
C SER A 69 28.02 -19.24 -5.67
N GLY A 70 27.99 -18.03 -5.10
CA GLY A 70 28.22 -16.78 -5.83
C GLY A 70 27.09 -16.34 -6.76
N LYS A 71 25.91 -16.98 -6.70
CA LYS A 71 24.76 -16.66 -7.57
C LYS A 71 24.16 -15.30 -7.24
N ILE A 72 24.10 -14.97 -5.96
CA ILE A 72 23.71 -13.65 -5.47
C ILE A 72 24.67 -13.19 -4.36
N THR A 73 24.75 -11.89 -4.16
CA THR A 73 25.47 -11.31 -3.02
C THR A 73 24.62 -11.40 -1.74
N LYS A 74 25.28 -11.32 -0.58
CA LYS A 74 24.60 -11.22 0.71
C LYS A 74 23.64 -10.01 0.76
N LYS A 75 24.06 -8.87 0.20
CA LYS A 75 23.23 -7.66 0.11
C LYS A 75 21.95 -7.89 -0.71
N GLN A 76 22.04 -8.61 -1.82
CA GLN A 76 20.88 -8.99 -2.63
C GLN A 76 19.95 -9.94 -1.86
N LEU A 77 20.50 -10.95 -1.17
CA LEU A 77 19.69 -11.84 -0.34
C LEU A 77 18.90 -11.06 0.73
N ASP A 78 19.55 -10.13 1.42
CA ASP A 78 18.91 -9.35 2.47
C ASP A 78 17.85 -8.39 1.89
N MET A 79 18.07 -7.84 0.69
CA MET A 79 17.06 -7.07 -0.05
C MET A 79 15.86 -7.94 -0.44
N LEU A 80 16.07 -9.17 -0.90
CA LEU A 80 14.98 -10.11 -1.23
C LEU A 80 14.14 -10.45 0.00
N LYS A 81 14.77 -10.66 1.17
CA LYS A 81 14.08 -10.87 2.45
C LYS A 81 13.24 -9.65 2.85
N ARG A 82 13.76 -8.43 2.63
CA ARG A 82 13.00 -7.19 2.83
C ARG A 82 11.82 -7.08 1.86
N ASN A 83 11.98 -7.48 0.60
CA ASN A 83 10.89 -7.54 -0.37
C ASN A 83 9.78 -8.54 0.06
N GLU A 84 10.13 -9.73 0.54
CA GLU A 84 9.15 -10.68 1.09
C GLU A 84 8.35 -10.08 2.24
N SER A 85 9.02 -9.35 3.13
CA SER A 85 8.37 -8.66 4.24
C SER A 85 7.49 -7.49 3.78
N ALA A 86 7.95 -6.71 2.79
CA ALA A 86 7.18 -5.61 2.21
C ALA A 86 5.93 -6.11 1.49
N HIS A 87 6.03 -7.22 0.74
CA HIS A 87 4.92 -7.91 0.12
C HIS A 87 3.87 -8.35 1.15
N ALA A 88 4.30 -9.09 2.18
CA ALA A 88 3.42 -9.57 3.24
C ALA A 88 2.68 -8.40 3.92
N ASN A 89 3.39 -7.33 4.26
CA ASN A 89 2.78 -6.15 4.85
C ASN A 89 1.76 -5.47 3.91
N ALA A 90 2.03 -5.41 2.60
CA ALA A 90 1.11 -4.86 1.62
C ALA A 90 -0.18 -5.70 1.52
N VAL A 91 -0.06 -7.03 1.54
CA VAL A 91 -1.19 -7.96 1.55
C VAL A 91 -2.03 -7.81 2.81
N GLU A 92 -1.40 -7.78 3.99
CA GLU A 92 -2.08 -7.61 5.29
C GLU A 92 -2.85 -6.28 5.38
N ASN A 93 -2.23 -5.18 4.95
CA ASN A 93 -2.84 -3.85 5.02
C ASN A 93 -3.91 -3.64 3.94
N TYR A 94 -3.89 -4.41 2.85
CA TYR A 94 -4.86 -4.29 1.77
C TYR A 94 -6.29 -4.49 2.27
N ALA A 95 -6.53 -5.52 3.10
CA ALA A 95 -7.86 -5.78 3.66
C ALA A 95 -8.37 -4.61 4.51
N PHE A 96 -7.50 -4.02 5.35
CA PHE A 96 -7.87 -2.87 6.18
C PHE A 96 -8.22 -1.64 5.33
N PHE A 97 -7.43 -1.37 4.28
CA PHE A 97 -7.73 -0.28 3.34
C PHE A 97 -9.05 -0.51 2.59
N VAL A 98 -9.29 -1.73 2.10
CA VAL A 98 -10.55 -2.12 1.46
C VAL A 98 -11.72 -1.85 2.39
N GLY A 99 -11.64 -2.30 3.65
CA GLY A 99 -12.67 -2.09 4.66
C GLY A 99 -12.94 -0.60 4.90
N ALA A 100 -11.90 0.18 5.19
CA ALA A 100 -12.04 1.60 5.51
C ALA A 100 -12.63 2.41 4.35
N VAL A 101 -12.14 2.22 3.12
CA VAL A 101 -12.57 3.00 1.96
C VAL A 101 -13.97 2.60 1.47
N SER A 102 -14.29 1.30 1.53
CA SER A 102 -15.62 0.79 1.17
C SER A 102 -16.67 1.27 2.18
N PHE A 103 -16.35 1.20 3.47
CA PHE A 103 -17.25 1.67 4.52
C PHE A 103 -17.51 3.17 4.45
N ALA A 104 -16.47 3.99 4.26
CA ALA A 104 -16.63 5.43 4.05
C ALA A 104 -17.45 5.75 2.78
N THR A 105 -17.28 4.98 1.71
CA THR A 105 -18.07 5.12 0.48
C THR A 105 -19.54 4.80 0.71
N ILE A 106 -19.86 3.67 1.36
CA ILE A 106 -21.24 3.20 1.58
C ILE A 106 -21.99 4.13 2.53
N THR A 107 -21.32 4.64 3.57
CA THR A 107 -21.90 5.58 4.54
C THR A 107 -22.05 7.01 4.02
N GLY A 108 -21.66 7.29 2.78
CA GLY A 108 -21.82 8.62 2.16
C GLY A 108 -20.88 9.69 2.74
N VAL A 109 -19.66 9.30 3.16
CA VAL A 109 -18.60 10.28 3.46
C VAL A 109 -18.32 11.12 2.20
N GLU A 110 -18.00 12.39 2.39
CA GLU A 110 -17.72 13.32 1.29
C GLU A 110 -16.61 12.79 0.38
N ARG A 111 -16.85 12.78 -0.93
CA ARG A 111 -15.96 12.16 -1.92
C ARG A 111 -14.58 12.83 -1.97
N THR A 112 -14.49 14.14 -1.71
CA THR A 112 -13.22 14.87 -1.62
C THR A 112 -12.33 14.32 -0.48
N LEU A 113 -12.93 14.00 0.67
CA LEU A 113 -12.25 13.43 1.83
C LEU A 113 -11.79 12.00 1.54
N ILE A 114 -12.65 11.20 0.91
CA ILE A 114 -12.31 9.85 0.45
C ILE A 114 -11.13 9.89 -0.52
N ASN A 115 -11.20 10.75 -1.54
CA ASN A 115 -10.16 10.87 -2.56
C ASN A 115 -8.82 11.32 -1.96
N ARG A 116 -8.85 12.29 -1.04
CA ARG A 116 -7.66 12.77 -0.35
C ARG A 116 -7.03 11.70 0.52
N ALA A 117 -7.82 11.00 1.34
CA ALA A 117 -7.32 9.91 2.17
C ALA A 117 -6.76 8.76 1.33
N GLY A 118 -7.44 8.37 0.24
CA GLY A 118 -6.96 7.35 -0.70
C GLY A 118 -5.64 7.73 -1.37
N LEU A 119 -5.47 9.01 -1.76
CA LEU A 119 -4.20 9.51 -2.30
C LEU A 119 -3.09 9.53 -1.24
N THR A 120 -3.38 10.00 -0.02
CA THR A 120 -2.43 9.98 1.10
C THR A 120 -1.98 8.56 1.41
N TYR A 121 -2.91 7.61 1.51
CA TYR A 121 -2.60 6.19 1.66
C TYR A 121 -1.68 5.72 0.53
N THR A 122 -2.01 6.05 -0.71
CA THR A 122 -1.25 5.62 -1.89
C THR A 122 0.20 6.11 -1.86
N ILE A 123 0.42 7.41 -1.64
CA ILE A 123 1.76 7.99 -1.55
C ILE A 123 2.54 7.33 -0.40
N ALA A 124 1.90 7.18 0.76
CA ALA A 124 2.52 6.58 1.93
C ALA A 124 2.94 5.12 1.69
N ARG A 125 2.10 4.31 1.02
CA ARG A 125 2.41 2.90 0.72
C ARG A 125 3.50 2.73 -0.34
N VAL A 126 3.54 3.60 -1.35
CA VAL A 126 4.62 3.59 -2.35
C VAL A 126 5.95 3.95 -1.68
N ALA A 127 5.97 5.00 -0.86
CA ALA A 127 7.15 5.38 -0.10
C ALA A 127 7.58 4.29 0.88
N TYR A 128 6.63 3.68 1.60
CA TYR A 128 6.88 2.55 2.50
C TYR A 128 7.57 1.39 1.78
N GLY A 129 7.04 0.94 0.63
CA GLY A 129 7.62 -0.16 -0.14
C GLY A 129 9.03 0.15 -0.62
N ALA A 130 9.25 1.35 -1.18
CA ALA A 130 10.57 1.78 -1.64
C ALA A 130 11.59 1.82 -0.49
N VAL A 131 11.24 2.44 0.64
CA VAL A 131 12.11 2.52 1.82
C VAL A 131 12.40 1.11 2.35
N TYR A 132 11.39 0.24 2.47
CA TYR A 132 11.57 -1.10 3.00
C TYR A 132 12.58 -1.89 2.16
N ILE A 133 12.41 -1.88 0.84
CA ILE A 133 13.23 -2.73 -0.05
C ILE A 133 14.65 -2.18 -0.17
N LEU A 134 14.78 -0.87 -0.44
CA LEU A 134 16.02 -0.26 -0.90
C LEU A 134 16.92 0.25 0.22
N ILE A 135 16.39 0.52 1.41
CA ILE A 135 17.16 1.09 2.52
C ILE A 135 17.54 -0.01 3.52
N ASP A 136 18.83 -0.31 3.61
CA ASP A 136 19.43 -1.22 4.59
C ASP A 136 20.06 -0.50 5.80
N HIS A 137 20.10 0.84 5.79
CA HIS A 137 20.67 1.63 6.89
C HIS A 137 19.72 1.74 8.10
N PRO A 138 20.18 1.47 9.34
CA PRO A 138 19.32 1.42 10.53
C PRO A 138 18.49 2.70 10.78
N GLN A 139 19.12 3.88 10.71
CA GLN A 139 18.43 5.15 10.98
C GLN A 139 17.42 5.51 9.88
N TRP A 140 17.80 5.38 8.61
CA TRP A 140 16.96 5.71 7.47
C TRP A 140 15.78 4.73 7.30
N SER A 141 15.95 3.49 7.77
CA SER A 141 14.87 2.50 7.79
C SER A 141 13.68 2.91 8.67
N GLN A 142 13.84 3.85 9.61
CA GLN A 142 12.75 4.36 10.45
C GLN A 142 11.69 5.14 9.66
N ILE A 143 12.03 5.66 8.48
CA ILE A 143 11.06 6.30 7.56
C ILE A 143 9.94 5.30 7.17
N ARG A 144 10.25 4.00 7.17
CA ARG A 144 9.25 2.93 6.99
C ARG A 144 8.15 3.02 8.05
N GLY A 145 8.50 3.20 9.32
CA GLY A 145 7.51 3.31 10.40
C GLY A 145 6.61 4.54 10.24
N ILE A 146 7.21 5.68 9.86
CA ILE A 146 6.49 6.94 9.65
C ILE A 146 5.48 6.79 8.50
N THR A 147 5.95 6.32 7.34
CA THR A 147 5.09 6.12 6.16
C THR A 147 4.00 5.07 6.41
N TRP A 148 4.30 4.03 7.20
CA TRP A 148 3.31 3.05 7.63
C TRP A 148 2.18 3.68 8.46
N TRP A 149 2.54 4.50 9.45
CA TRP A 149 1.55 5.19 10.29
C TRP A 149 0.72 6.19 9.48
N ILE A 150 1.33 6.97 8.59
CA ILE A 150 0.60 7.91 7.72
C ILE A 150 -0.47 7.16 6.90
N GLY A 151 -0.11 6.00 6.32
CA GLY A 151 -1.06 5.13 5.62
C GLY A 151 -2.20 4.69 6.54
N ASN A 152 -1.89 4.08 7.68
CA ASN A 152 -2.92 3.56 8.60
C ASN A 152 -3.82 4.64 9.18
N LEU A 153 -3.27 5.82 9.52
CA LEU A 153 -4.04 6.96 10.01
C LEU A 153 -5.04 7.47 8.97
N SER A 154 -4.75 7.36 7.68
CA SER A 154 -5.74 7.69 6.63
C SER A 154 -6.94 6.74 6.64
N CYS A 155 -6.72 5.44 6.92
CA CYS A 155 -7.80 4.46 7.08
C CYS A 155 -8.62 4.74 8.35
N PHE A 156 -7.95 4.97 9.50
CA PHE A 156 -8.64 5.32 10.75
C PHE A 156 -9.45 6.61 10.61
N TYR A 157 -8.93 7.61 9.89
CA TYR A 157 -9.65 8.84 9.56
C TYR A 157 -10.94 8.57 8.77
N LEU A 158 -10.89 7.69 7.77
CA LEU A 158 -12.08 7.30 6.99
C LEU A 158 -13.11 6.57 7.86
N LEU A 159 -12.69 5.64 8.71
CA LEU A 159 -13.57 4.95 9.64
C LEU A 159 -14.24 5.92 10.62
N TYR A 160 -13.48 6.87 11.17
CA TYR A 160 -14.02 7.92 12.03
C TYR A 160 -15.07 8.77 11.32
N LYS A 161 -14.81 9.20 10.07
CA LYS A 161 -15.76 9.98 9.28
C LYS A 161 -17.02 9.17 8.94
N ALA A 162 -16.88 7.89 8.61
CA ALA A 162 -17.99 6.98 8.36
C ALA A 162 -18.87 6.80 9.62
N GLY A 163 -18.23 6.57 10.78
CA GLY A 163 -18.93 6.45 12.06
C GLY A 163 -19.71 7.72 12.42
N ARG A 164 -19.16 8.91 12.14
CA ARG A 164 -19.93 10.16 12.30
C ARG A 164 -21.15 10.21 11.39
N LYS A 165 -21.02 9.83 10.11
CA LYS A 165 -22.15 9.82 9.16
C LYS A 165 -23.29 8.92 9.62
N LEU A 166 -22.97 7.73 10.14
CA LEU A 166 -23.98 6.82 10.69
C LEU A 166 -24.73 7.43 11.87
N ASN A 167 -24.01 8.00 12.84
CA ASN A 167 -24.63 8.55 14.04
C ASN A 167 -25.39 9.87 13.80
N TYR A 168 -24.99 10.68 12.81
CA TYR A 168 -25.77 11.87 12.43
C TYR A 168 -27.01 11.55 11.61
N SER A 169 -27.08 10.39 10.97
CA SER A 169 -28.25 9.97 10.18
C SER A 169 -29.31 9.25 11.04
N ALA A 170 -29.02 9.02 12.32
CA ALA A 170 -29.89 8.35 13.28
C ALA A 170 -30.66 9.31 14.21
N ASN A 171 -30.51 10.63 14.01
CA ASN A 171 -31.27 11.70 14.68
C ASN A 171 -32.01 12.50 13.61
#